data_AF-A0A7K2AIK2-F1
#
_entry.id   AF-A0A7K2AIK2-F1
#
_cell.length_a   1.000
_cell.length_b   1.000
_cell.length_c   1.000
_cell.angle_alpha   90.00
_cell.angle_beta   90.00
_cell.angle_gamma   90.00
#
_symmetry.space_group_name_H-M   'P 1'
#
loop_
_entity.id
_entity.type
_entity.pdbx_description
1 polymer ?
#
loop_
_entity_poly.entity_id
_entity_poly.type
_entity_poly.pdbx_seq_one_letter_code
_entity_poly.pdbx_strand_id
1 'polypeptide(L)'
;MNRIEDEQVKFYLEHEARIREWAALERQVQKFVDRFYRSLKVDLDVALGREGLAEEGVSSFRIGGKWPGLGLRRQGWPEENKDPDVRLEWYHKAFFPPRQGLYCGVRTQVESYRSLITKEAPPAFPKSNHWWPAYRDLDPPKGRFWEDDNLREYGNYIVDTILTAWKDLAPLVDKAGGHPPS
;
A
#
# COMPACT_ATOMS: atom_id res chain seq x y z
N MET A 1 -44.33 0.64 21.60
CA MET A 1 -43.11 1.28 22.10
C MET A 1 -42.91 2.52 21.22
N ASN A 2 -43.35 3.70 21.68
CA ASN A 2 -43.65 4.84 20.77
C ASN A 2 -42.79 6.09 21.01
N ARG A 3 -41.66 5.97 21.72
CA ARG A 3 -40.71 7.07 21.92
C ARG A 3 -39.29 6.62 21.64
N ILE A 4 -38.55 7.47 20.93
CA ILE A 4 -37.10 7.34 20.76
C ILE A 4 -36.48 8.09 21.94
N GLU A 5 -35.91 7.37 22.89
CA GLU A 5 -35.25 7.95 24.07
C GLU A 5 -33.73 7.98 23.94
N ASP A 6 -33.17 7.26 22.97
CA ASP A 6 -31.74 7.22 22.69
C ASP A 6 -31.26 8.57 22.15
N GLU A 7 -30.41 9.25 22.93
CA GLU A 7 -29.84 10.56 22.60
C GLU A 7 -28.97 10.53 21.34
N GLN A 8 -28.31 9.41 21.02
CA GLN A 8 -27.53 9.29 19.78
C GLN A 8 -28.46 9.24 18.57
N VAL A 9 -29.59 8.57 18.70
CA VAL A 9 -30.60 8.49 17.62
C VAL A 9 -31.27 9.86 17.44
N LYS A 10 -31.63 10.56 18.53
CA LYS A 10 -32.15 11.93 18.44
C LYS A 10 -31.18 12.87 17.76
N PHE A 11 -29.91 12.86 18.19
CA PHE A 11 -28.86 13.67 17.57
C PHE A 11 -28.72 13.39 16.06
N TYR A 12 -28.70 12.11 15.66
CA TYR A 12 -28.63 11.74 14.25
C TYR A 12 -29.80 12.30 13.46
N LEU A 13 -31.03 12.15 13.96
CA LEU A 13 -32.23 12.62 13.27
C LEU A 13 -32.26 14.15 13.16
N GLU A 14 -31.84 14.86 14.19
CA GLU A 14 -31.74 16.33 14.18
C GLU A 14 -30.69 16.85 13.18
N HIS A 15 -29.60 16.12 12.99
CA HIS A 15 -28.46 16.54 12.17
C HIS A 15 -28.33 15.75 10.86
N GLU A 16 -29.37 14.99 10.48
CA GLU A 16 -29.30 13.96 9.44
C GLU A 16 -28.77 14.51 8.10
N ALA A 17 -29.27 15.67 7.67
CA ALA A 17 -28.86 16.29 6.41
C ALA A 17 -27.35 16.57 6.38
N ARG A 18 -26.80 17.12 7.46
CA ARG A 18 -25.37 17.44 7.56
C ARG A 18 -24.54 16.18 7.68
N ILE A 19 -24.97 15.17 8.46
CA ILE A 19 -24.27 13.89 8.54
C ILE A 19 -24.19 13.22 7.15
N ARG A 20 -25.30 13.22 6.40
CA ARG A 20 -25.36 12.67 5.04
C ARG A 20 -24.46 13.45 4.07
N GLU A 21 -24.41 14.77 4.17
CA GLU A 21 -23.50 15.60 3.37
C GLU A 21 -22.03 15.23 3.63
N TRP A 22 -21.64 15.11 4.90
CA TRP A 22 -20.26 14.76 5.28
C TRP A 22 -19.90 13.32 4.88
N ALA A 23 -20.85 12.38 5.01
CA ALA A 23 -20.68 11.02 4.50
C ALA A 23 -20.57 10.96 2.97
N ALA A 24 -21.21 11.88 2.24
CA ALA A 24 -21.04 11.99 0.79
C ALA A 24 -19.64 12.53 0.43
N LEU A 25 -19.13 13.49 1.20
CA LEU A 25 -17.75 13.99 1.04
C LEU A 25 -16.72 12.88 1.31
N GLU A 26 -16.96 12.01 2.29
CA GLU A 26 -16.08 10.88 2.60
C GLU A 26 -15.82 10.00 1.36
N ARG A 27 -16.86 9.68 0.58
CA ARG A 27 -16.71 8.92 -0.66
C ARG A 27 -15.89 9.66 -1.72
N GLN A 28 -15.99 10.99 -1.78
CA GLN A 28 -15.20 11.80 -2.70
C GLN A 28 -13.73 11.81 -2.28
N VAL A 29 -13.46 11.95 -0.98
CA VAL A 29 -12.12 11.86 -0.41
C VAL A 29 -11.52 10.49 -0.69
N GLN A 30 -12.22 9.39 -0.44
CA GLN A 30 -11.75 8.03 -0.76
C GLN A 30 -11.34 7.88 -2.23
N LYS A 31 -12.15 8.40 -3.17
CA LYS A 31 -11.82 8.38 -4.60
C LYS A 31 -10.60 9.23 -4.94
N PHE A 32 -10.44 10.38 -4.29
CA PHE A 32 -9.25 11.22 -4.46
C PHE A 32 -7.99 10.48 -4.01
N VAL A 33 -8.05 9.82 -2.85
CA VAL A 33 -6.93 9.09 -2.26
C VAL A 33 -6.51 7.91 -3.12
N ASP A 34 -7.46 7.09 -3.57
CA ASP A 34 -7.18 6.00 -4.49
C ASP A 34 -6.54 6.51 -5.79
N ARG A 35 -7.04 7.63 -6.34
CA ARG A 35 -6.46 8.26 -7.52
C ARG A 35 -5.03 8.75 -7.27
N PHE A 36 -4.79 9.38 -6.13
CA PHE A 36 -3.46 9.87 -5.72
C PHE A 36 -2.46 8.71 -5.63
N TYR A 37 -2.75 7.65 -4.87
CA TYR A 37 -1.81 6.53 -4.79
C TYR A 37 -1.60 5.84 -6.14
N ARG A 38 -2.63 5.74 -6.99
CA ARG A 38 -2.46 5.21 -8.36
C ARG A 38 -1.60 6.10 -9.24
N SER A 39 -1.63 7.43 -9.07
CA SER A 39 -0.82 8.34 -9.89
C SER A 39 0.67 8.20 -9.60
N LEU A 40 1.05 7.81 -8.38
CA LEU A 40 2.45 7.58 -7.99
C LEU A 40 3.15 6.47 -8.79
N LYS A 41 2.42 5.67 -9.56
CA LYS A 41 3.02 4.73 -10.54
C LYS A 41 3.99 5.43 -11.50
N VAL A 42 3.64 6.64 -11.94
CA VAL A 42 4.48 7.42 -12.87
C VAL A 42 5.78 7.81 -12.18
N ASP A 43 5.68 8.32 -10.95
CA ASP A 43 6.86 8.70 -10.15
C ASP A 43 7.73 7.49 -9.82
N LEU A 44 7.11 6.33 -9.54
CA LEU A 44 7.82 5.07 -9.31
C LEU A 44 8.56 4.59 -10.57
N ASP A 45 7.94 4.70 -11.76
CA ASP A 45 8.61 4.37 -13.03
C ASP A 45 9.83 5.25 -13.30
N VAL A 46 9.70 6.56 -13.06
CA VAL A 46 10.81 7.51 -13.19
C VAL A 46 11.92 7.18 -12.20
N ALA A 47 11.56 6.89 -10.94
CA ALA A 47 12.53 6.58 -9.91
C ALA A 47 13.25 5.24 -10.18
N LEU A 48 12.56 4.21 -10.70
CA LEU A 48 13.20 2.96 -11.11
C LEU A 48 14.30 3.17 -12.16
N GLY A 49 14.04 4.02 -13.17
CA GLY A 49 15.05 4.35 -14.17
C GLY A 49 16.23 5.12 -13.58
N ARG A 50 15.95 6.08 -12.68
CA ARG A 50 17.00 6.88 -12.02
C ARG A 50 17.91 6.04 -11.13
N GLU A 51 17.38 5.03 -10.45
CA GLU A 51 18.12 4.15 -9.53
C GLU A 51 18.80 2.97 -10.26
N GLY A 52 18.68 2.86 -11.59
CA GLY A 52 19.24 1.75 -12.38
C GLY A 52 18.52 0.41 -12.23
N LEU A 53 17.49 0.33 -11.38
CA LEU A 53 16.74 -0.90 -11.13
C LEU A 53 16.02 -1.43 -12.38
N ALA A 54 15.64 -0.54 -13.30
CA ALA A 54 15.05 -0.96 -14.58
C ALA A 54 16.04 -1.78 -15.43
N GLU A 55 17.34 -1.46 -15.39
CA GLU A 55 18.40 -2.18 -16.08
C GLU A 55 18.73 -3.52 -15.41
N GLU A 56 18.53 -3.61 -14.09
CA GLU A 56 18.60 -4.86 -13.31
C GLU A 56 17.39 -5.79 -13.53
N GLY A 57 16.55 -5.49 -14.53
CA GLY A 57 15.37 -6.28 -14.83
C GLY A 57 14.31 -6.17 -13.76
N VAL A 58 14.14 -5.02 -13.10
CA VAL A 58 12.99 -4.74 -12.23
C VAL A 58 11.93 -3.99 -13.01
N SER A 59 10.66 -4.27 -12.74
CA SER A 59 9.52 -3.56 -13.33
C SER A 59 8.50 -3.20 -12.26
N SER A 60 7.88 -2.03 -12.38
CA SER A 60 6.76 -1.68 -11.53
C SER A 60 5.42 -1.99 -12.18
N PHE A 61 4.41 -2.30 -11.37
CA PHE A 61 3.07 -2.65 -11.81
C PHE A 61 2.00 -2.11 -10.87
N ARG A 62 0.75 -2.11 -11.36
CA ARG A 62 -0.44 -1.71 -10.58
C ARG A 62 -1.24 -2.95 -10.19
N ILE A 63 -1.79 -2.91 -8.98
CA ILE A 63 -2.72 -3.91 -8.47
C ILE A 63 -4.12 -3.29 -8.42
N GLY A 64 -5.12 -4.06 -8.89
CA GLY A 64 -6.53 -3.69 -8.87
C GLY A 64 -7.29 -4.31 -7.69
N GLY A 65 -8.62 -4.17 -7.68
CA GLY A 65 -9.49 -4.88 -6.75
C GLY A 65 -9.73 -4.18 -5.40
N LYS A 66 -10.01 -4.98 -4.36
CA LYS A 66 -10.36 -4.46 -3.02
C LYS A 66 -9.17 -3.85 -2.29
N TRP A 67 -7.97 -4.34 -2.59
CA TRP A 67 -6.69 -3.90 -2.07
C TRP A 67 -5.82 -3.46 -3.25
N PRO A 68 -6.13 -2.29 -3.85
CA PRO A 68 -5.25 -1.74 -4.87
C PRO A 68 -3.85 -1.50 -4.32
N GLY A 69 -2.88 -1.45 -5.23
CA GLY A 69 -1.49 -1.36 -4.87
C GLY A 69 -0.58 -0.91 -5.99
N LEU A 70 0.65 -0.61 -5.61
CA LEU A 70 1.80 -0.44 -6.50
C LEU A 70 2.87 -1.42 -6.08
N GLY A 71 3.50 -2.10 -7.02
CA GLY A 71 4.51 -3.10 -6.70
C GLY A 71 5.70 -3.08 -7.62
N LEU A 72 6.76 -3.73 -7.17
CA LEU A 72 8.00 -4.01 -7.87
C LEU A 72 8.22 -5.52 -7.95
N ARG A 73 8.62 -6.00 -9.12
CA ARG A 73 8.92 -7.41 -9.39
C ARG A 73 10.05 -7.54 -10.41
N ARG A 74 10.67 -8.72 -10.49
CA ARG A 74 11.59 -9.05 -11.57
C ARG A 74 10.83 -9.17 -12.91
N GLN A 75 11.44 -8.69 -13.98
CA GLN A 75 10.97 -8.82 -15.35
C GLN A 75 11.01 -10.29 -15.77
N GLY A 76 9.99 -10.72 -16.52
CA GLY A 76 9.85 -12.11 -16.96
C GLY A 76 9.21 -13.04 -15.93
N TRP A 77 8.96 -12.59 -14.69
CA TRP A 77 8.19 -13.37 -13.73
C TRP A 77 6.70 -13.41 -14.13
N PRO A 78 6.03 -14.57 -14.02
CA PRO A 78 4.59 -14.72 -14.25
C PRO A 78 3.77 -13.66 -13.51
N GLU A 79 2.81 -13.04 -14.22
CA GLU A 79 1.97 -12.00 -13.61
C GLU A 79 0.93 -12.55 -12.62
N GLU A 80 0.72 -13.86 -12.60
CA GLU A 80 -0.36 -14.52 -11.88
C GLU A 80 -0.04 -14.82 -10.40
N ASN A 81 0.32 -13.83 -9.57
CA ASN A 81 0.46 -13.94 -8.09
C ASN A 81 1.25 -15.17 -7.55
N LYS A 82 2.02 -15.86 -8.40
CA LYS A 82 2.74 -17.08 -8.03
C LYS A 82 4.04 -16.70 -7.35
N ASP A 83 4.77 -15.75 -7.92
CA ASP A 83 6.05 -15.33 -7.39
C ASP A 83 5.94 -14.19 -6.37
N PRO A 84 6.87 -14.13 -5.41
CA PRO A 84 6.84 -13.10 -4.39
C PRO A 84 7.20 -11.75 -5.01
N ASP A 85 6.59 -10.67 -4.56
CA ASP A 85 6.94 -9.33 -5.02
C ASP A 85 6.81 -8.33 -3.89
N VAL A 86 7.40 -7.15 -4.09
CA VAL A 86 7.34 -6.09 -3.08
C VAL A 86 6.24 -5.14 -3.47
N ARG A 87 5.26 -4.95 -2.60
CA ARG A 87 4.09 -4.11 -2.87
C ARG A 87 3.83 -3.14 -1.75
N LEU A 88 3.34 -1.97 -2.13
CA LEU A 88 2.46 -1.16 -1.32
C LEU A 88 1.01 -1.53 -1.65
N GLU A 89 0.20 -1.92 -0.66
CA GLU A 89 -1.26 -2.04 -0.83
C GLU A 89 -1.99 -1.12 0.14
N TRP A 90 -3.14 -0.59 -0.31
CA TRP A 90 -4.06 0.15 0.52
C TRP A 90 -5.49 -0.37 0.39
N TYR A 91 -6.32 -0.14 1.41
CA TYR A 91 -7.74 -0.46 1.31
C TYR A 91 -8.50 0.67 0.62
N HIS A 92 -9.14 0.41 -0.53
CA HIS A 92 -9.80 1.48 -1.30
C HIS A 92 -10.98 2.15 -0.59
N LYS A 93 -11.50 1.55 0.51
CA LYS A 93 -12.55 2.14 1.36
C LYS A 93 -12.02 2.66 2.70
N ALA A 94 -10.71 2.74 2.90
CA ALA A 94 -10.17 3.31 4.13
C ALA A 94 -10.45 4.81 4.21
N PHE A 95 -10.65 5.30 5.44
CA PHE A 95 -10.68 6.74 5.76
C PHE A 95 -9.31 7.37 5.51
N PHE A 96 -9.26 8.67 5.24
CA PHE A 96 -8.01 9.40 4.94
C PHE A 96 -7.56 10.31 6.08
N PRO A 97 -6.25 10.32 6.44
CA PRO A 97 -5.26 9.32 6.07
C PRO A 97 -5.68 7.95 6.61
N PRO A 98 -5.29 6.84 5.95
CA PRO A 98 -5.55 5.51 6.48
C PRO A 98 -4.83 5.39 7.82
N ARG A 99 -5.59 5.53 8.91
CA ARG A 99 -5.09 5.29 10.27
C ARG A 99 -4.53 3.87 10.41
N GLN A 100 -4.97 2.97 9.54
CA GLN A 100 -4.49 1.61 9.32
C GLN A 100 -4.66 1.27 7.84
N GLY A 101 -3.81 0.39 7.30
CA GLY A 101 -4.03 -0.21 5.99
C GLY A 101 -3.26 0.41 4.83
N LEU A 102 -2.09 1.02 5.05
CA LEU A 102 -1.03 1.06 4.06
C LEU A 102 0.05 0.06 4.47
N TYR A 103 0.20 -1.01 3.70
CA TYR A 103 1.18 -2.06 3.95
C TYR A 103 2.27 -2.00 2.90
N CYS A 104 3.53 -2.07 3.31
CA CYS A 104 4.65 -2.24 2.40
C CYS A 104 5.49 -3.46 2.80
N GLY A 105 5.79 -4.33 1.85
CA GLY A 105 6.56 -5.54 2.09
C GLY A 105 6.39 -6.58 0.99
N VAL A 106 6.75 -7.82 1.29
CA VAL A 106 6.60 -8.93 0.35
C VAL A 106 5.16 -9.46 0.38
N ARG A 107 4.55 -9.60 -0.79
CA ARG A 107 3.29 -10.30 -1.01
C ARG A 107 3.56 -11.65 -1.68
N THR A 108 2.96 -12.73 -1.18
CA THR A 108 2.93 -14.01 -1.87
C THR A 108 1.73 -14.85 -1.40
N GLN A 109 1.30 -15.80 -2.22
CA GLN A 109 0.29 -16.81 -1.86
C GLN A 109 0.89 -18.22 -1.79
N VAL A 110 2.18 -18.36 -2.14
CA VAL A 110 2.85 -19.65 -2.21
C VAL A 110 3.56 -19.94 -0.88
N GLU A 111 3.20 -21.05 -0.27
CA GLU A 111 3.64 -21.42 1.08
C GLU A 111 5.16 -21.60 1.20
N SER A 112 5.81 -22.16 0.17
CA SER A 112 7.26 -22.36 0.16
C SER A 112 8.02 -21.04 0.22
N TYR A 113 7.59 -20.03 -0.55
CA TYR A 113 8.17 -18.69 -0.52
C TYR A 113 7.87 -17.99 0.80
N ARG A 114 6.64 -18.13 1.31
CA ARG A 114 6.20 -17.53 2.57
C ARG A 114 7.08 -17.96 3.74
N SER A 115 7.31 -19.27 3.87
CA SER A 115 8.10 -19.84 4.96
C SER A 115 9.54 -19.34 4.97
N LEU A 116 10.17 -19.24 3.80
CA LEU A 116 11.53 -18.70 3.65
C LEU A 116 11.58 -17.22 4.06
N ILE A 117 10.69 -16.41 3.48
CA ILE A 117 10.70 -14.96 3.66
C ILE A 117 10.36 -14.59 5.11
N THR A 118 9.38 -15.23 5.73
CA THR A 118 9.04 -14.96 7.14
C THR A 118 10.19 -15.28 8.10
N LYS A 119 10.98 -16.33 7.80
CA LYS A 119 12.10 -16.73 8.65
C LYS A 119 13.30 -15.80 8.54
N GLU A 120 13.55 -15.27 7.34
CA GLU A 120 14.75 -14.48 7.03
C GLU A 120 14.47 -12.98 6.90
N ALA A 121 13.23 -12.54 7.16
CA ALA A 121 12.82 -11.14 7.08
C ALA A 121 13.71 -10.24 7.96
N PRO A 122 14.17 -9.09 7.43
CA PRO A 122 14.93 -8.15 8.23
C PRO A 122 14.05 -7.52 9.33
N PRO A 123 14.63 -7.08 10.47
CA PRO A 123 13.87 -6.46 11.57
C PRO A 123 13.01 -5.25 11.18
N ALA A 124 13.36 -4.57 10.07
CA ALA A 124 12.60 -3.48 9.50
C ALA A 124 11.19 -3.88 8.98
N PHE A 125 10.93 -5.19 8.82
CA PHE A 125 9.64 -5.76 8.39
C PHE A 125 9.11 -6.72 9.48
N PRO A 126 8.66 -6.17 10.63
CA PRO A 126 8.43 -6.97 11.84
C PRO A 126 7.13 -7.77 11.82
N LYS A 127 6.25 -7.57 10.83
CA LYS A 127 4.93 -8.20 10.78
C LYS A 127 4.86 -9.26 9.71
N SER A 128 4.06 -10.28 9.97
CA SER A 128 3.75 -11.34 9.01
C SER A 128 2.30 -11.81 9.13
N ASN A 129 1.73 -12.27 8.02
CA ASN A 129 0.45 -12.96 7.97
C ASN A 129 0.43 -13.89 6.74
N HIS A 130 -0.69 -14.58 6.51
CA HIS A 130 -0.82 -15.55 5.40
C HIS A 130 -0.66 -14.95 4.00
N TRP A 131 -0.84 -13.65 3.86
CA TRP A 131 -0.70 -12.92 2.59
C TRP A 131 0.64 -12.18 2.48
N TRP A 132 1.16 -11.74 3.62
CA TRP A 132 2.34 -10.89 3.73
C TRP A 132 3.37 -11.58 4.64
N PRO A 133 4.29 -12.39 4.11
CA PRO A 133 5.31 -13.03 4.94
C PRO A 133 6.23 -12.07 5.68
N ALA A 134 6.43 -10.87 5.15
CA ALA A 134 7.24 -9.82 5.74
C ALA A 134 6.70 -8.45 5.30
N TYR A 135 6.19 -7.66 6.24
CA TYR A 135 5.71 -6.31 5.96
C TYR A 135 5.85 -5.36 7.15
N ARG A 136 5.68 -4.08 6.85
CA ARG A 136 5.51 -3.01 7.83
C ARG A 136 4.30 -2.16 7.47
N ASP A 137 3.70 -1.55 8.50
CA ASP A 137 2.74 -0.48 8.28
C ASP A 137 3.51 0.81 7.99
N LEU A 138 2.96 1.65 7.13
CA LEU A 138 3.48 3.01 6.95
C LEU A 138 2.84 3.95 7.95
N ASP A 139 3.64 4.91 8.42
CA ASP A 139 3.11 5.98 9.25
C ASP A 139 2.16 6.86 8.42
N PRO A 140 1.00 7.25 8.98
CA PRO A 140 0.14 8.21 8.34
C PRO A 140 0.87 9.57 8.24
N PRO A 141 0.62 10.33 7.16
CA PRO A 141 1.17 11.67 7.04
C PRO A 141 0.70 12.55 8.20
N LYS A 142 1.59 13.42 8.68
CA LYS A 142 1.33 14.35 9.79
C LYS A 142 0.97 15.74 9.25
N GLY A 143 0.24 16.51 10.06
CA GLY A 143 -0.12 17.88 9.71
C GLY A 143 -1.02 17.98 8.48
N ARG A 144 -0.93 19.12 7.79
CA ARG A 144 -1.72 19.41 6.57
C ARG A 144 -0.98 18.94 5.33
N PHE A 145 -0.77 17.64 5.23
CA PHE A 145 -0.02 17.03 4.13
C PHE A 145 -0.67 17.22 2.75
N TRP A 146 -1.93 17.65 2.69
CA TRP A 146 -2.66 17.93 1.45
C TRP A 146 -2.43 19.35 0.90
N GLU A 147 -1.67 20.20 1.61
CA GLU A 147 -1.35 21.56 1.17
C GLU A 147 -0.06 21.60 0.36
N ASP A 148 -0.10 22.29 -0.78
CA ASP A 148 1.06 22.68 -1.61
C ASP A 148 2.09 21.55 -1.80
N ASP A 149 3.35 21.83 -1.46
CA ASP A 149 4.49 20.92 -1.62
C ASP A 149 4.41 19.70 -0.69
N ASN A 150 3.63 19.75 0.40
CA ASN A 150 3.55 18.64 1.36
C ASN A 150 2.92 17.38 0.73
N LEU A 151 2.00 17.55 -0.24
CA LEU A 151 1.39 16.40 -0.92
C LEU A 151 2.41 15.70 -1.81
N ARG A 152 3.29 16.49 -2.44
CA ARG A 152 4.38 15.98 -3.26
C ARG A 152 5.45 15.31 -2.40
N GLU A 153 5.81 15.90 -1.26
CA GLU A 153 6.72 15.29 -0.29
C GLU A 153 6.19 13.95 0.22
N TYR A 154 4.90 13.87 0.51
CA TYR A 154 4.27 12.62 0.89
C TYR A 154 4.30 11.60 -0.25
N GLY A 155 4.04 12.02 -1.50
CA GLY A 155 4.19 11.17 -2.68
C GLY A 155 5.61 10.59 -2.82
N ASN A 156 6.63 11.43 -2.65
CA ASN A 156 8.04 11.01 -2.67
C ASN A 156 8.34 10.01 -1.56
N TYR A 157 7.89 10.27 -0.32
CA TYR A 157 8.04 9.35 0.80
C TYR A 157 7.47 7.95 0.49
N ILE A 158 6.31 7.89 -0.15
CA ILE A 158 5.69 6.61 -0.55
C ILE A 158 6.54 5.89 -1.59
N VAL A 159 7.00 6.58 -2.64
CA VAL A 159 7.87 6.00 -3.68
C VAL A 159 9.18 5.48 -3.08
N ASP A 160 9.84 6.30 -2.27
CA ASP A 160 11.09 5.94 -1.58
C ASP A 160 10.90 4.75 -0.64
N THR A 161 9.73 4.65 -0.01
CA THR A 161 9.37 3.51 0.85
C THR A 161 9.28 2.20 0.06
N ILE A 162 8.70 2.22 -1.15
CA ILE A 162 8.62 1.04 -2.03
C ILE A 162 10.02 0.64 -2.51
N LEU A 163 10.83 1.61 -2.94
CA LEU A 163 12.19 1.37 -3.42
C LEU A 163 13.10 0.82 -2.31
N THR A 164 13.01 1.38 -1.11
CA THR A 164 13.76 0.89 0.06
C THR A 164 13.34 -0.53 0.40
N ALA A 165 12.03 -0.80 0.41
CA ALA A 165 11.54 -2.15 0.65
C ALA A 165 12.01 -3.15 -0.42
N TRP A 166 12.09 -2.73 -1.68
CA TRP A 166 12.70 -3.56 -2.73
C TRP A 166 14.16 -3.84 -2.44
N LYS A 167 14.98 -2.82 -2.16
CA LYS A 167 16.41 -3.00 -1.86
C LYS A 167 16.63 -3.97 -0.68
N ASP A 168 15.82 -3.85 0.37
CA ASP A 168 15.95 -4.69 1.57
C ASP A 168 15.45 -6.13 1.37
N LEU A 169 14.42 -6.34 0.53
CA LEU A 169 13.72 -7.61 0.40
C LEU A 169 14.02 -8.36 -0.89
N ALA A 170 14.60 -7.70 -1.90
CA ALA A 170 14.94 -8.31 -3.19
C ALA A 170 15.80 -9.58 -3.05
N PRO A 171 16.84 -9.62 -2.18
CA PRO A 171 17.61 -10.86 -1.99
C PRO A 171 16.76 -12.04 -1.52
N LEU A 172 15.75 -11.80 -0.69
CA LEU A 172 14.83 -12.84 -0.22
C LEU A 172 13.82 -13.25 -1.30
N VAL A 173 13.32 -12.26 -2.06
CA VAL A 173 12.44 -12.47 -3.21
C VAL A 173 13.13 -13.33 -4.26
N ASP A 174 14.35 -12.96 -4.65
CA ASP A 174 15.16 -13.67 -5.64
C ASP A 174 15.49 -15.10 -5.18
N LYS A 175 15.96 -15.24 -3.93
CA LYS A 175 16.25 -16.54 -3.31
C LYS A 175 15.02 -17.45 -3.28
N ALA A 176 13.84 -16.90 -2.95
CA ALA A 176 12.58 -17.63 -2.95
C ALA A 176 12.19 -18.07 -4.37
N GLY A 177 12.30 -17.18 -5.35
CA GLY A 177 12.02 -17.46 -6.77
C GLY A 177 13.04 -18.37 -7.47
N GLY A 178 14.13 -18.77 -6.78
CA GLY A 178 15.15 -19.66 -7.33
C GLY A 178 16.19 -18.96 -8.22
N HIS A 179 16.32 -17.64 -8.12
CA HIS A 179 17.32 -16.86 -8.83
C HIS A 179 18.36 -16.30 -7.84
N PRO A 180 19.67 -16.50 -8.03
CA PRO A 180 20.66 -15.84 -7.18
C PRO A 180 20.63 -14.32 -7.42
N PRO A 181 20.94 -13.50 -6.39
CA PRO A 181 21.14 -12.06 -6.59
C PRO A 181 22.27 -11.86 -7.61
N SER A 182 22.01 -11.04 -8.62
CA SER A 182 22.97 -10.61 -9.65
C SER A 182 24.10 -9.78 -9.06
#